data_AF-A0A6J6I385-F1
#
_entry.id   AF-A0A6J6I385-F1
#
_cell.length_a   1.000
_cell.length_b   1.000
_cell.length_c   1.000
_cell.angle_alpha   90.00
_cell.angle_beta   90.00
_cell.angle_gamma   90.00
#
_symmetry.space_group_name_H-M   'P 1'
#
loop_
_entity.id
_entity.type
_entity.pdbx_description
1 polymer ?
#
loop_
_entity_poly.entity_id
_entity_poly.type
_entity_poly.pdbx_seq_one_letter_code
_entity_poly.pdbx_strand_id
1 'polypeptide(L)'
;MRIKDERGSALIEFVTIGIALQLALYLAGSQVFHFQAIQLAAEAASRHALRAFLISGEPIEKTVRSVLKDFGALQQHSQSLGCSPDCVSSGSVITVTVTVEGASSTSLAVR
;
A
#
# COMPACT_ATOMS: atom_id res chain seq x y z
N MET A 1 53.02 12.42 32.72
CA MET A 1 51.64 11.97 33.01
C MET A 1 50.72 12.55 31.95
N ARG A 2 50.29 11.77 30.97
CA ARG A 2 49.38 12.24 29.90
C ARG A 2 48.17 11.33 29.89
N ILE A 3 47.20 11.65 30.75
CA ILE A 3 45.86 11.06 30.67
C ILE A 3 45.30 11.60 29.36
N LYS A 4 45.29 10.74 28.33
CA LYS A 4 44.58 11.02 27.08
C LYS A 4 43.12 11.26 27.45
N ASP A 5 42.54 12.23 26.77
CA ASP A 5 41.20 12.76 26.97
C ASP A 5 40.11 11.70 26.64
N GLU A 6 39.98 10.66 27.46
CA GLU A 6 39.05 9.54 27.20
C GLU A 6 37.57 9.95 27.39
N ARG A 7 37.31 11.02 28.15
CA ARG A 7 35.94 11.54 28.38
C ARG A 7 35.34 12.19 27.14
N GLY A 8 36.16 12.84 26.31
CA GLY A 8 35.72 13.38 25.01
C GLY A 8 35.38 12.28 24.00
N SER A 9 36.11 11.15 24.06
CA SER A 9 35.88 9.99 23.18
C SER A 9 34.54 9.31 23.46
N ALA A 10 34.17 9.11 24.72
CA ALA A 10 32.95 8.39 25.08
C ALA A 10 31.66 9.12 24.64
N LEU A 11 31.62 10.45 24.75
CA LEU A 11 30.48 11.25 24.29
C LEU A 11 30.37 11.24 22.76
N ILE A 12 31.50 11.37 22.06
CA ILE A 12 31.52 11.32 20.60
C ILE A 12 31.11 9.93 20.11
N GLU A 13 31.59 8.87 20.74
CA GLU A 13 31.24 7.48 20.41
C GLU A 13 29.75 7.19 20.67
N PHE A 14 29.19 7.69 21.76
CA PHE A 14 27.76 7.57 22.01
C PHE A 14 26.93 8.31 20.95
N VAL A 15 27.34 9.53 20.58
CA VAL A 15 26.64 10.31 19.55
C VAL A 15 26.76 9.66 18.18
N THR A 16 27.93 9.14 17.79
CA THR A 16 28.10 8.46 16.50
C THR A 16 27.31 7.17 16.43
N ILE A 17 27.28 6.36 17.49
CA ILE A 17 26.43 5.16 17.57
C ILE A 17 24.95 5.55 17.53
N GLY A 18 24.54 6.60 18.24
CA GLY A 18 23.17 7.10 18.23
C GLY A 18 22.71 7.54 16.84
N ILE A 19 23.55 8.29 16.12
CA ILE A 19 23.28 8.72 14.73
C ILE A 19 23.24 7.51 13.80
N ALA A 20 24.17 6.57 13.93
CA ALA A 20 24.19 5.35 13.13
C ALA A 20 22.93 4.52 13.33
N LEU A 21 22.49 4.37 14.59
CA LEU A 21 21.26 3.68 14.94
C LEU A 21 20.03 4.41 14.39
N GLN A 22 19.97 5.74 14.53
CA GLN A 22 18.88 6.56 14.00
C GLN A 22 18.78 6.41 12.47
N LEU A 23 19.91 6.44 11.76
CA LEU A 23 19.95 6.25 10.31
C LEU A 23 19.48 4.85 9.92
N ALA A 24 19.90 3.81 10.66
CA ALA A 24 19.45 2.44 10.43
C ALA A 24 17.93 2.31 10.61
N LEU A 25 17.37 2.90 11.68
CA LEU A 25 15.93 2.90 11.94
C LEU A 25 15.16 3.67 10.86
N TYR A 26 15.68 4.81 10.39
CA TYR A 26 15.06 5.58 9.32
C TYR A 26 15.00 4.77 8.02
N LEU A 27 16.11 4.15 7.62
CA LEU A 27 16.17 3.31 6.42
C LEU A 27 15.23 2.11 6.52
N ALA A 28 15.20 1.43 7.68
CA ALA A 28 14.29 0.32 7.92
C ALA A 28 12.81 0.77 7.88
N GLY A 29 12.47 1.90 8.50
CA GLY A 29 11.11 2.43 8.54
C GLY A 29 10.59 2.87 7.17
N SER A 30 11.45 3.47 6.33
CA SER A 30 11.06 3.96 5.00
C SER A 30 10.47 2.87 4.10
N GLN A 31 11.00 1.65 4.17
CA GLN A 31 10.50 0.51 3.41
C GLN A 31 9.10 0.10 3.86
N VAL A 32 8.84 0.12 5.17
CA VAL A 32 7.54 -0.23 5.75
C VAL A 32 6.46 0.75 5.28
N PHE A 33 6.76 2.06 5.27
CA PHE A 33 5.81 3.06 4.79
C PHE A 33 5.46 2.90 3.30
N HIS A 34 6.43 2.51 2.48
CA HIS A 34 6.20 2.24 1.06
C HIS A 34 5.23 1.07 0.87
N PHE A 35 5.43 -0.05 1.56
CA PHE A 35 4.51 -1.20 1.49
C PHE A 35 3.11 -0.84 1.98
N GLN A 36 2.99 -0.04 3.04
CA GLN A 36 1.69 0.42 3.54
C GLN A 36 0.96 1.29 2.50
N ALA A 37 1.68 2.18 1.82
CA ALA A 37 1.09 3.01 0.77
C ALA A 37 0.53 2.18 -0.38
N ILE A 38 1.25 1.14 -0.81
CA ILE A 38 0.81 0.22 -1.87
C ILE A 38 -0.43 -0.57 -1.42
N GLN A 39 -0.44 -1.08 -0.18
CA GLN A 39 -1.59 -1.82 0.37
C GLN A 39 -2.85 -0.94 0.43
N LEU A 40 -2.70 0.32 0.87
CA LEU A 40 -3.80 1.29 0.93
C LEU A 40 -4.30 1.62 -0.48
N ALA A 41 -3.40 1.74 -1.46
CA ALA A 41 -3.78 1.97 -2.86
C ALA A 41 -4.60 0.79 -3.42
N ALA A 42 -4.18 -0.45 -3.17
CA ALA A 42 -4.90 -1.65 -3.60
C ALA A 42 -6.29 -1.75 -2.95
N GLU A 43 -6.40 -1.46 -1.64
CA GLU A 43 -7.68 -1.45 -0.92
C GLU A 43 -8.62 -0.33 -1.38
N ALA A 44 -8.09 0.88 -1.56
CA ALA A 44 -8.87 2.00 -2.05
C ALA A 44 -9.41 1.72 -3.46
N ALA A 45 -8.57 1.17 -4.34
CA ALA A 45 -8.93 0.84 -5.71
C ALA A 45 -9.99 -0.28 -5.76
N SER A 46 -9.84 -1.36 -4.99
CA SER A 46 -10.80 -2.48 -4.98
C SER A 46 -12.18 -2.04 -4.50
N ARG A 47 -12.24 -1.25 -3.41
CA ARG A 47 -13.49 -0.74 -2.84
C ARG A 47 -14.17 0.28 -3.74
N HIS A 48 -13.42 1.22 -4.31
CA HIS A 48 -13.99 2.24 -5.19
C HIS A 48 -14.48 1.64 -6.50
N ALA A 49 -13.72 0.72 -7.09
CA ALA A 49 -14.13 0.07 -8.32
C ALA A 49 -15.37 -0.80 -8.13
N LEU A 50 -15.46 -1.54 -7.02
CA LEU A 50 -16.66 -2.30 -6.66
C LEU A 50 -17.88 -1.36 -6.49
N ARG A 51 -17.72 -0.26 -5.75
CA ARG A 51 -18.81 0.72 -5.55
C ARG A 51 -19.24 1.36 -6.87
N ALA A 52 -18.31 1.81 -7.70
CA ALA A 52 -18.61 2.44 -8.99
C ALA A 52 -19.30 1.46 -9.95
N PHE A 53 -18.90 0.19 -9.92
CA PHE A 53 -19.56 -0.87 -10.69
C PHE A 53 -21.00 -1.10 -10.23
N LEU A 54 -21.26 -1.15 -8.92
CA LEU A 54 -22.60 -1.36 -8.37
C LEU A 54 -23.55 -0.19 -8.61
N ILE A 55 -23.07 1.05 -8.43
CA ILE A 55 -23.92 2.25 -8.49
C ILE A 55 -24.14 2.71 -9.93
N SER A 56 -23.07 2.75 -10.73
CA SER A 56 -23.06 3.40 -12.03
C SER A 56 -22.82 2.44 -13.19
N GLY A 57 -22.51 1.17 -12.92
CA GLY A 57 -22.11 0.21 -13.96
C GLY A 57 -20.79 0.56 -14.64
N GLU A 58 -19.95 1.40 -14.01
CA GLU A 58 -18.70 1.86 -14.60
C GLU A 58 -17.70 0.68 -14.72
N PRO A 59 -16.92 0.59 -15.82
CA PRO A 59 -15.86 -0.39 -15.93
C PRO A 59 -14.85 -0.26 -14.79
N ILE A 60 -14.59 -1.39 -14.11
CA ILE A 60 -13.66 -1.49 -12.98
C ILE A 60 -12.28 -0.95 -13.36
N GLU A 61 -11.80 -1.27 -14.55
CA GLU A 61 -10.46 -0.86 -15.01
C GLU A 61 -10.27 0.66 -15.04
N LYS A 62 -11.30 1.42 -15.43
CA LYS A 62 -11.22 2.89 -15.46
C LYS A 62 -11.15 3.46 -14.04
N THR A 63 -11.96 2.90 -13.13
CA THR A 63 -11.98 3.33 -11.73
C THR A 63 -10.67 2.97 -11.03
N VAL A 64 -10.18 1.73 -11.20
CA VAL A 64 -8.88 1.28 -10.67
C VAL A 64 -7.76 2.18 -11.17
N ARG A 65 -7.69 2.45 -12.47
CA ARG A 65 -6.66 3.32 -13.06
C ARG A 65 -6.72 4.75 -12.49
N SER A 66 -7.93 5.30 -12.30
CA SER A 66 -8.10 6.63 -11.71
C SER A 66 -7.59 6.67 -10.27
N VAL A 67 -7.98 5.71 -9.45
CA VAL A 67 -7.55 5.65 -8.05
C VAL A 67 -6.04 5.43 -7.97
N LEU A 68 -5.48 4.47 -8.71
CA LEU A 68 -4.04 4.21 -8.68
C LEU A 68 -3.21 5.39 -9.17
N LYS A 69 -3.75 6.22 -10.07
CA LYS A 69 -3.12 7.48 -10.48
C LYS A 69 -3.01 8.46 -9.31
N ASP A 70 -4.04 8.57 -8.49
CA ASP A 70 -4.04 9.47 -7.31
C ASP A 70 -3.01 9.01 -6.25
N PHE A 71 -2.72 7.72 -6.19
CA PHE A 71 -1.68 7.14 -5.34
C PHE A 71 -0.29 7.10 -5.98
N GLY A 72 -0.14 7.50 -7.25
CA GLY A 72 1.13 7.41 -7.98
C GLY A 72 1.61 5.98 -8.29
N ALA A 73 0.74 4.97 -8.18
CA ALA A 73 1.08 3.54 -8.23
C ALA A 73 0.65 2.86 -9.56
N LEU A 74 0.96 3.49 -10.70
CA LEU A 74 0.45 3.05 -12.01
C LEU A 74 1.25 1.92 -12.68
N GLN A 75 2.50 1.70 -12.26
CA GLN A 75 3.49 0.97 -13.07
C GLN A 75 3.23 -0.54 -13.16
N GLN A 76 2.70 -1.16 -12.10
CA GLN A 76 2.41 -2.60 -12.08
C GLN A 76 1.13 -2.89 -11.30
N HIS A 77 0.04 -3.07 -12.03
CA HIS A 77 -1.25 -3.45 -11.44
C HIS A 77 -1.96 -4.53 -12.27
N SER A 78 -2.82 -5.29 -11.60
CA SER A 78 -3.72 -6.27 -12.20
C SER A 78 -5.06 -6.21 -11.47
N GLN A 79 -6.15 -6.40 -12.21
CA GLN A 79 -7.49 -6.41 -11.67
C GLN A 79 -8.26 -7.63 -12.18
N SER A 80 -9.10 -8.21 -11.33
CA SER A 80 -10.04 -9.25 -11.71
C SER A 80 -11.43 -8.97 -11.15
N LEU A 81 -12.43 -9.34 -11.94
CA LEU A 81 -13.84 -9.30 -11.58
C LEU A 81 -14.37 -10.74 -11.58
N GLY A 82 -14.89 -11.17 -10.45
CA GLY A 82 -15.65 -12.41 -10.32
C GLY A 82 -17.10 -12.10 -9.99
N CYS A 83 -18.02 -12.82 -10.62
CA CYS A 83 -19.46 -12.76 -10.29
C CYS A 83 -19.99 -14.19 -10.11
N SER A 84 -20.86 -14.38 -9.14
CA SER A 84 -21.56 -15.65 -8.95
C SER A 84 -23.00 -15.40 -8.47
N PRO A 85 -24.05 -15.91 -9.15
CA PRO A 85 -24.03 -16.66 -10.42
C PRO A 85 -23.78 -15.78 -11.67
N ASP A 86 -24.22 -14.52 -11.65
CA ASP A 86 -24.07 -13.55 -12.74
C ASP A 86 -23.93 -12.13 -12.17
N CYS A 87 -23.47 -11.14 -12.93
CA CYS A 87 -23.20 -9.79 -12.38
C CYS A 87 -24.44 -8.88 -12.28
N VAL A 88 -25.63 -9.36 -12.67
CA VAL A 88 -26.81 -8.52 -12.93
C VAL A 88 -27.98 -8.87 -12.01
N SER A 89 -28.14 -10.16 -11.69
CA SER A 89 -29.22 -10.68 -10.87
C SER A 89 -29.13 -10.17 -9.42
N SER A 90 -30.28 -9.94 -8.80
CA SER A 90 -30.38 -9.64 -7.37
C SER A 90 -29.95 -10.84 -6.54
N GLY A 91 -29.12 -10.61 -5.52
CA GLY A 91 -28.49 -11.65 -4.72
C GLY A 91 -27.19 -12.19 -5.29
N SER A 92 -26.69 -11.63 -6.40
CA SER A 92 -25.37 -11.99 -6.94
C SER A 92 -24.23 -11.47 -6.06
N VAL A 93 -23.19 -12.29 -5.92
CA VAL A 93 -21.95 -11.92 -5.24
C VAL A 93 -20.95 -11.41 -6.27
N ILE A 94 -20.58 -10.14 -6.13
CA ILE A 94 -19.58 -9.48 -6.96
C ILE A 94 -18.28 -9.39 -6.16
N THR A 95 -17.21 -9.89 -6.77
CA THR A 95 -15.85 -9.94 -6.21
C THR A 95 -14.93 -9.12 -7.08
N VAL A 96 -14.24 -8.15 -6.49
CA VAL A 96 -13.23 -7.34 -7.18
C VAL A 96 -11.90 -7.53 -6.48
N THR A 97 -10.92 -8.06 -7.20
CA THR A 97 -9.55 -8.19 -6.70
C THR A 97 -8.65 -7.23 -7.45
N VAL A 98 -7.88 -6.43 -6.71
CA VAL A 98 -6.87 -5.53 -7.27
C VAL A 98 -5.53 -5.87 -6.66
N THR A 99 -4.53 -6.06 -7.51
CA THR A 99 -3.14 -6.31 -7.13
C THR A 99 -2.29 -5.15 -7.65
N VAL A 100 -1.45 -4.60 -6.78
CA VAL A 100 -0.53 -3.47 -7.07
C VAL A 100 0.83 -3.83 -6.50
N GLU A 101 1.86 -3.92 -7.35
CA GLU A 101 3.26 -4.14 -6.92
C GLU A 101 3.46 -5.27 -5.88
N GLY A 102 2.64 -6.33 -5.95
CA GLY A 102 2.68 -7.50 -5.05
C GLY A 102 1.73 -7.44 -3.85
N ALA A 103 1.14 -6.28 -3.54
CA ALA A 103 0.04 -6.17 -2.59
C ALA A 103 -1.29 -6.51 -3.27
N SER A 104 -2.18 -7.25 -2.60
CA SER A 104 -3.49 -7.63 -3.14
C SER A 104 -4.61 -7.29 -2.17
N SER A 105 -5.73 -6.80 -2.71
CA SER A 105 -6.94 -6.53 -1.97
C SER A 105 -8.17 -7.06 -2.72
N THR A 106 -9.01 -7.79 -2.00
CA THR A 106 -10.28 -8.33 -2.50
C THR A 106 -11.45 -7.67 -1.79
N SER A 107 -12.37 -7.10 -2.56
CA SER A 107 -13.62 -6.52 -2.08
C SER A 107 -14.80 -7.33 -2.58
N LEU A 108 -15.80 -7.53 -1.71
CA LEU A 108 -16.99 -8.34 -1.95
C LEU A 108 -18.24 -7.52 -1.67
N ALA A 109 -19.26 -7.66 -2.52
CA ALA A 109 -20.58 -7.09 -2.28
C ALA A 109 -21.68 -7.98 -2.85
N VAL A 110 -22.88 -7.85 -2.29
CA VAL A 110 -24.10 -8.49 -2.79
C VAL A 110 -24.97 -7.42 -3.43
N ARG A 111 -25.49 -7.72 -4.62
CA ARG A 111 -26.37 -6.84 -5.39
C ARG A 111 -27.82 -6.93 -4.93
#